data_AF-A0A382G6E6-F1
#
_entry.id   AF-A0A382G6E6-F1
#
_cell.length_a   1.000
_cell.length_b   1.000
_cell.length_c   1.000
_cell.angle_alpha   90.00
_cell.angle_beta   90.00
_cell.angle_gamma   90.00
#
_symmetry.space_group_name_H-M   'P 1'
#
loop_
_entity.id
_entity.type
_entity.pdbx_description
1 polymer ?
#
loop_
_entity_poly.entity_id
_entity_poly.type
_entity_poly.pdbx_seq_one_letter_code
_entity_poly.pdbx_strand_id
1 'polypeptide(L)'
;MNCHFILQTVCHGIVDLDKKLPFLKTLFPNSKIEKQPIANELDFIIARDIVDNVKLISFKKTNYDIPLQIDFCSTALFGYSFLDMQFEIPKEMVSDLSQVNFLIKGKILIDGEEQSLSSLITKILWPYYQSDKMIEIITDDKFMQSNRTDWEAMRETLLNEISTKLFFTADSPSGDMMGRPGHFLIEDYENIISMDSKWIDIGSHEKQVYHNALNTRTFIVKEKSLFKEMHHSLIEMEMNASLLRSGLDFCSNFMRRINNKVAEIRKNIATSHDNKFYWKELKKNVEIIDLNFLEFHTTAVPGLAYIDEMPETLDLEFSEDFIKHYTKRKRKDRDLLFKCLDELKYAISNLATPGHTHDEHLLQEETEKVHEMLLMISFIAMAIPSGVAITTPNISIAFKIIAAIAIFSIPIIYFIFRKTQKTLAYKRNIKSELQRQYNDISASLGRDKERQKTLDSMEELPEDLKQGITDIIQIG
;
A
#
# COMPACT_ATOMS: atom_id res chain seq x y z
N MET A 1 -16.27 35.57 9.52
CA MET A 1 -14.87 35.27 9.11
C MET A 1 -14.94 34.11 8.14
N ASN A 2 -14.08 34.03 7.14
CA ASN A 2 -14.03 32.86 6.27
C ASN A 2 -13.07 31.82 6.85
N CYS A 3 -13.33 30.55 6.58
CA CYS A 3 -12.53 29.43 7.03
C CYS A 3 -12.40 28.39 5.93
N HIS A 4 -11.19 27.87 5.78
CA HIS A 4 -10.86 26.71 4.97
C HIS A 4 -10.58 25.52 5.89
N PHE A 5 -11.13 24.36 5.58
CA PHE A 5 -10.83 23.10 6.24
C PHE A 5 -10.45 22.04 5.23
N ILE A 6 -9.26 21.48 5.40
CA ILE A 6 -8.76 20.41 4.53
C ILE A 6 -9.20 19.05 5.09
N LEU A 7 -9.81 18.22 4.24
CA LEU A 7 -10.02 16.79 4.49
C LEU A 7 -9.28 16.00 3.43
N GLN A 8 -8.24 15.26 3.85
CA GLN A 8 -7.28 14.65 2.94
C GLN A 8 -7.36 13.13 2.96
N THR A 9 -6.88 12.51 1.88
CA THR A 9 -6.76 11.08 1.69
C THR A 9 -5.55 10.75 0.85
N VAL A 10 -5.13 9.49 0.90
CA VAL A 10 -4.00 8.93 0.16
C VAL A 10 -4.37 7.54 -0.33
N CYS A 11 -3.76 7.13 -1.42
CA CYS A 11 -3.79 5.76 -1.93
C CYS A 11 -2.37 5.37 -2.33
N HIS A 12 -1.84 4.27 -1.83
CA HIS A 12 -0.44 3.88 -2.07
C HIS A 12 -0.20 3.47 -3.54
N GLY A 13 0.06 4.45 -4.39
CA GLY A 13 0.33 4.29 -5.81
C GLY A 13 0.63 5.62 -6.50
N ILE A 14 0.72 5.58 -7.83
CA ILE A 14 0.86 6.76 -8.68
C ILE A 14 -0.40 6.90 -9.52
N VAL A 15 -1.08 8.04 -9.42
CA VAL A 15 -2.24 8.33 -10.25
C VAL A 15 -1.79 8.95 -11.57
N ASP A 16 -2.25 8.39 -12.68
CA ASP A 16 -2.12 9.00 -14.00
C ASP A 16 -3.20 10.08 -14.13
N LEU A 17 -2.83 11.33 -13.84
CA LEU A 17 -3.75 12.47 -13.81
C LEU A 17 -4.49 12.65 -15.15
N ASP A 18 -3.81 12.45 -16.27
CA ASP A 18 -4.39 12.67 -17.60
C ASP A 18 -5.42 11.57 -17.92
N LYS A 19 -5.13 10.30 -17.57
CA LYS A 19 -6.11 9.21 -17.67
C LYS A 19 -7.22 9.29 -16.62
N LYS A 20 -7.01 9.99 -15.49
CA LYS A 20 -8.01 10.16 -14.43
C LYS A 20 -9.00 11.29 -14.75
N LEU A 21 -8.61 12.26 -15.56
CA LEU A 21 -9.41 13.43 -15.91
C LEU A 21 -10.80 13.09 -16.51
N PRO A 22 -10.96 12.12 -17.43
CA PRO A 22 -12.27 11.73 -17.94
C PRO A 22 -13.18 11.17 -16.85
N PHE A 23 -12.65 10.37 -15.94
CA PHE A 23 -13.41 9.81 -14.82
C PHE A 23 -13.88 10.92 -13.86
N LEU A 24 -13.04 11.92 -13.58
CA LEU A 24 -13.46 13.06 -12.76
C LEU A 24 -14.64 13.84 -13.36
N LYS A 25 -14.73 13.95 -14.69
CA LYS A 25 -15.90 14.55 -15.37
C LYS A 25 -17.17 13.71 -15.21
N THR A 26 -17.04 12.40 -15.01
CA THR A 26 -18.19 11.54 -14.70
C THR A 26 -18.58 11.60 -13.23
N LEU A 27 -17.60 11.73 -12.34
CA LEU A 27 -17.81 11.81 -10.90
C LEU A 27 -18.38 13.19 -10.49
N PHE A 28 -17.90 14.26 -11.12
CA PHE A 28 -18.29 15.65 -10.86
C PHE A 28 -18.75 16.34 -12.15
N PRO A 29 -19.94 15.97 -12.69
CA PRO A 29 -20.38 16.41 -14.01
C PRO A 29 -20.66 17.92 -14.13
N ASN A 30 -21.03 18.56 -13.01
CA ASN A 30 -21.37 19.99 -12.97
C ASN A 30 -20.16 20.88 -12.65
N SER A 31 -19.04 20.30 -12.24
CA SER A 31 -17.89 21.04 -11.75
C SER A 31 -16.98 21.53 -12.86
N LYS A 32 -16.37 22.70 -12.64
CA LYS A 32 -15.27 23.15 -13.49
C LYS A 32 -14.00 22.39 -13.08
N ILE A 33 -13.47 21.61 -14.01
CA ILE A 33 -12.26 20.81 -13.80
C ILE A 33 -11.09 21.42 -14.58
N GLU A 34 -10.00 21.71 -13.88
CA GLU A 34 -8.76 22.25 -14.43
C GLU A 34 -7.54 21.51 -13.88
N LYS A 35 -6.45 21.52 -14.66
CA LYS A 35 -5.13 21.04 -14.22
C LYS A 35 -4.24 22.25 -14.08
N GLN A 36 -3.77 22.53 -12.87
CA GLN A 36 -2.88 23.66 -12.60
C GLN A 36 -1.94 23.37 -11.43
N PRO A 37 -0.76 24.01 -11.40
CA PRO A 37 0.13 23.90 -10.25
C PRO A 37 -0.44 24.68 -9.06
N ILE A 38 -0.38 24.08 -7.87
CA ILE A 38 -0.76 24.74 -6.60
C ILE A 38 0.47 24.98 -5.71
N ALA A 39 1.32 23.96 -5.57
CA ALA A 39 2.51 23.97 -4.70
C ALA A 39 3.70 23.34 -5.43
N ASN A 40 4.88 23.96 -5.33
CA ASN A 40 6.15 23.45 -5.87
C ASN A 40 6.10 23.01 -7.35
N GLU A 41 5.37 23.75 -8.19
CA GLU A 41 5.12 23.42 -9.61
C GLU A 41 4.49 22.03 -9.87
N LEU A 42 4.02 21.33 -8.82
CA LEU A 42 3.35 20.05 -8.96
C LEU A 42 1.96 20.25 -9.52
N ASP A 43 1.65 19.53 -10.59
CA ASP A 43 0.33 19.53 -11.19
C ASP A 43 -0.70 18.95 -10.21
N PHE A 44 -1.77 19.72 -9.99
CA PHE A 44 -2.99 19.25 -9.36
C PHE A 44 -4.12 19.25 -10.39
N ILE A 45 -4.97 18.23 -10.32
CA ILE A 45 -6.32 18.35 -10.87
C ILE A 45 -7.19 18.95 -9.79
N ILE A 46 -7.96 19.97 -10.17
CA ILE A 46 -8.88 20.68 -9.29
C ILE A 46 -10.26 20.62 -9.92
N ALA A 47 -11.24 20.12 -9.17
CA ALA A 47 -12.65 20.22 -9.49
C ALA A 47 -13.28 21.20 -8.51
N ARG A 48 -13.84 22.29 -9.02
CA ARG A 48 -14.47 23.34 -8.21
C ARG A 48 -15.94 23.03 -7.98
N ASP A 49 -16.43 23.33 -6.78
CA ASP A 49 -17.86 23.22 -6.44
C ASP A 49 -18.41 21.82 -6.73
N ILE A 50 -17.81 20.80 -6.10
CA ILE A 50 -18.10 19.39 -6.40
C ILE A 50 -19.43 18.87 -5.85
N VAL A 51 -20.03 19.61 -4.91
CA VAL A 51 -21.32 19.27 -4.30
C VAL A 51 -22.19 20.51 -4.23
N ASP A 52 -23.39 20.40 -4.79
CA ASP A 52 -24.40 21.46 -4.75
C ASP A 52 -25.15 21.47 -3.41
N ASN A 53 -25.49 22.66 -2.90
CA ASN A 53 -26.37 22.87 -1.75
C ASN A 53 -25.96 22.16 -0.44
N VAL A 54 -24.67 21.89 -0.24
CA VAL A 54 -24.18 21.30 1.00
C VAL A 54 -24.06 22.34 2.12
N LYS A 55 -24.49 21.98 3.33
CA LYS A 55 -24.46 22.88 4.49
C LYS A 55 -24.00 22.18 5.75
N LEU A 56 -23.26 22.89 6.61
CA LEU A 56 -23.04 22.49 7.99
C LEU A 56 -24.28 22.83 8.82
N ILE A 57 -24.95 21.80 9.33
CA ILE A 57 -26.20 21.93 10.09
C ILE A 57 -26.01 21.81 11.60
N SER A 58 -24.95 21.14 12.06
CA SER A 58 -24.58 21.17 13.47
C SER A 58 -23.11 20.82 13.71
N PHE A 59 -22.56 21.31 14.81
CA PHE A 59 -21.27 20.90 15.33
C PHE A 59 -21.30 20.92 16.86
N LYS A 60 -20.86 19.83 17.51
CA LYS A 60 -20.90 19.66 18.98
C LYS A 60 -22.28 19.94 19.60
N LYS A 61 -23.37 19.59 18.90
CA LYS A 61 -24.78 19.82 19.29
C LYS A 61 -25.27 21.27 19.19
N THR A 62 -24.43 22.20 18.75
CA THR A 62 -24.87 23.54 18.35
C THR A 62 -25.36 23.48 16.91
N ASN A 63 -26.56 24.02 16.65
CA ASN A 63 -27.15 24.04 15.32
C ASN A 63 -26.61 25.24 14.52
N TYR A 64 -26.40 25.01 13.23
CA TYR A 64 -25.93 25.99 12.26
C TYR A 64 -26.76 25.87 10.99
N ASP A 65 -26.67 26.87 10.11
CA ASP A 65 -27.15 26.80 8.73
C ASP A 65 -26.11 27.48 7.84
N ILE A 66 -24.89 26.91 7.84
CA ILE A 66 -23.73 27.49 7.18
C ILE A 66 -23.52 26.78 5.83
N PRO A 67 -23.66 27.48 4.69
CA PRO A 67 -23.31 26.92 3.39
C PRO A 67 -21.84 26.50 3.34
N LEU A 68 -21.57 25.33 2.76
CA LEU A 68 -20.22 24.84 2.51
C LEU A 68 -19.95 24.92 1.00
N GLN A 69 -18.82 25.49 0.63
CA GLN A 69 -18.26 25.34 -0.71
C GLN A 69 -17.17 24.28 -0.66
N ILE A 70 -17.21 23.29 -1.56
CA ILE A 70 -16.27 22.17 -1.53
C ILE A 70 -15.57 22.07 -2.87
N ASP A 71 -14.24 22.15 -2.83
CA ASP A 71 -13.38 21.89 -3.97
C ASP A 71 -12.62 20.57 -3.77
N PHE A 72 -12.49 19.76 -4.81
CA PHE A 72 -11.65 18.57 -4.81
C PHE A 72 -10.31 18.87 -5.48
N CYS A 73 -9.22 18.47 -4.85
CA CYS A 73 -7.87 18.59 -5.38
C CYS A 73 -7.15 17.23 -5.32
N SER A 74 -6.37 16.89 -6.36
CA SER A 74 -5.52 15.68 -6.32
C SER A 74 -4.25 15.83 -7.14
N THR A 75 -3.17 15.20 -6.68
CA THR A 75 -1.91 15.06 -7.40
C THR A 75 -1.53 13.57 -7.60
N ALA A 76 -0.45 13.32 -8.34
CA ALA A 76 -0.09 11.99 -8.81
C ALA A 76 0.52 11.09 -7.71
N LEU A 77 1.47 11.62 -6.95
CA LEU A 77 2.29 10.85 -6.00
C LEU A 77 1.47 10.43 -4.76
N PHE A 78 1.48 9.12 -4.44
CA PHE A 78 0.63 8.49 -3.40
C PHE A 78 -0.86 8.81 -3.54
N GLY A 79 -1.29 9.12 -4.77
CA GLY A 79 -2.64 9.57 -5.08
C GLY A 79 -3.16 10.59 -4.06
N TYR A 80 -2.31 11.50 -3.58
CA TYR A 80 -2.70 12.45 -2.54
C TYR A 80 -3.85 13.31 -3.06
N SER A 81 -4.96 13.28 -2.33
CA SER A 81 -6.16 14.04 -2.68
C SER A 81 -6.74 14.69 -1.43
N PHE A 82 -7.42 15.81 -1.60
CA PHE A 82 -8.09 16.49 -0.51
C PHE A 82 -9.33 17.26 -0.96
N LEU A 83 -10.22 17.48 -0.01
CA LEU A 83 -11.31 18.44 -0.10
C LEU A 83 -10.88 19.72 0.59
N ASP A 84 -10.98 20.85 -0.10
CA ASP A 84 -10.92 22.18 0.50
C ASP A 84 -12.35 22.66 0.74
N MET A 85 -12.77 22.65 2.01
CA MET A 85 -14.08 23.10 2.44
C MET A 85 -14.02 24.54 2.93
N GLN A 86 -14.71 25.43 2.21
CA GLN A 86 -14.74 26.85 2.49
C GLN A 86 -16.10 27.24 3.07
N PHE A 87 -16.10 27.97 4.18
CA PHE A 87 -17.33 28.37 4.85
C PHE A 87 -17.14 29.57 5.76
N GLU A 88 -18.25 30.26 6.05
CA GLU A 88 -18.25 31.31 7.05
C GLU A 88 -18.23 30.71 8.46
N ILE A 89 -17.21 31.04 9.25
CA ILE A 89 -17.06 30.58 10.63
C ILE A 89 -17.51 31.66 11.65
N PRO A 90 -18.45 31.34 12.55
CA PRO A 90 -18.80 32.18 13.69
C PRO A 90 -17.68 32.22 14.74
N LYS A 91 -17.53 33.35 15.44
CA LYS A 91 -16.47 33.55 16.44
C LYS A 91 -16.50 32.49 17.56
N GLU A 92 -17.70 32.14 18.02
CA GLU A 92 -17.94 31.16 19.06
C GLU A 92 -17.41 29.77 18.68
N MET A 93 -17.49 29.40 17.41
CA MET A 93 -17.05 28.10 16.90
C MET A 93 -15.52 27.97 16.91
N VAL A 94 -14.79 29.08 16.71
CA VAL A 94 -13.31 29.09 16.66
C VAL A 94 -12.68 28.50 17.92
N SER A 95 -13.24 28.82 19.09
CA SER A 95 -12.72 28.35 20.38
C SER A 95 -12.85 26.84 20.58
N ASP A 96 -13.78 26.22 19.85
CA ASP A 96 -14.13 24.81 19.92
C ASP A 96 -13.55 23.99 18.76
N LEU A 97 -12.86 24.63 17.80
CA LEU A 97 -12.29 23.98 16.64
C LEU A 97 -11.26 22.94 17.05
N SER A 98 -11.51 21.73 16.61
CA SER A 98 -10.59 20.60 16.70
C SER A 98 -10.86 19.74 15.48
N GLN A 99 -9.81 19.43 14.72
CA GLN A 99 -9.87 18.74 13.43
C GLN A 99 -10.66 17.43 13.52
N VAL A 100 -10.34 16.61 14.54
CA VAL A 100 -10.99 15.32 14.78
C VAL A 100 -12.44 15.51 15.23
N ASN A 101 -12.70 16.46 16.13
CA ASN A 101 -14.07 16.72 16.58
C ASN A 101 -14.92 17.27 15.44
N PHE A 102 -14.39 18.14 14.59
CA PHE A 102 -15.14 18.69 13.46
C PHE A 102 -15.53 17.59 12.48
N LEU A 103 -14.59 16.69 12.17
CA LEU A 103 -14.84 15.53 11.31
C LEU A 103 -15.89 14.57 11.89
N ILE A 104 -15.79 14.22 13.18
CA ILE A 104 -16.62 13.18 13.81
C ILE A 104 -17.95 13.73 14.35
N LYS A 105 -17.95 14.96 14.85
CA LYS A 105 -19.11 15.60 15.53
C LYS A 105 -19.77 16.69 14.70
N GLY A 106 -19.26 16.97 13.50
CA GLY A 106 -19.91 17.82 12.51
C GLY A 106 -20.98 17.02 11.78
N LYS A 107 -22.13 17.67 11.54
CA LYS A 107 -23.19 17.14 10.69
C LYS A 107 -23.44 18.06 9.52
N ILE A 108 -23.60 17.48 8.36
CA ILE A 108 -23.88 18.17 7.12
C ILE A 108 -25.24 17.75 6.56
N LEU A 109 -25.87 18.64 5.82
CA LEU A 109 -26.96 18.34 4.92
C LEU A 109 -26.37 18.23 3.51
N ILE A 110 -26.43 17.04 2.92
CA ILE A 110 -25.97 16.76 1.55
C ILE A 110 -27.05 15.94 0.86
N ASP A 111 -27.44 16.35 -0.36
CA ASP A 111 -28.55 15.74 -1.12
C ASP A 111 -29.88 15.66 -0.36
N GLY A 112 -30.11 16.61 0.57
CA GLY A 112 -31.31 16.64 1.41
C GLY A 112 -31.30 15.67 2.59
N GLU A 113 -30.20 14.93 2.80
CA GLU A 113 -30.04 13.98 3.90
C GLU A 113 -29.04 14.50 4.95
N GLU A 114 -29.40 14.36 6.23
CA GLU A 114 -28.50 14.62 7.35
C GLU A 114 -27.47 13.50 7.48
N GLN A 115 -26.19 13.85 7.43
CA GLN A 115 -25.07 12.92 7.51
C GLN A 115 -23.95 13.49 8.38
N SER A 116 -23.02 12.63 8.79
CA SER A 116 -21.79 13.10 9.43
C SER A 116 -20.88 13.81 8.42
N LEU A 117 -20.09 14.78 8.86
CA LEU A 117 -19.08 15.40 8.01
C LEU A 117 -18.07 14.35 7.50
N SER A 118 -17.81 13.31 8.28
CA SER A 118 -16.92 12.21 7.87
C SER A 118 -17.44 11.37 6.71
N SER A 119 -18.73 11.42 6.38
CA SER A 119 -19.28 10.71 5.21
C SER A 119 -18.67 11.19 3.89
N LEU A 120 -18.13 12.42 3.85
CA LEU A 120 -17.40 12.93 2.67
C LEU A 120 -16.18 12.07 2.30
N ILE A 121 -15.60 11.35 3.27
CA ILE A 121 -14.52 10.39 2.99
C ILE A 121 -15.04 9.27 2.09
N THR A 122 -16.17 8.67 2.44
CA THR A 122 -16.71 7.49 1.76
C THR A 122 -17.53 7.85 0.52
N LYS A 123 -18.15 9.04 0.49
CA LYS A 123 -19.00 9.49 -0.62
C LYS A 123 -18.27 10.27 -1.71
N ILE A 124 -17.10 10.85 -1.41
CA ILE A 124 -16.39 11.70 -2.37
C ILE A 124 -14.95 11.22 -2.55
N LEU A 125 -14.19 11.14 -1.45
CA LEU A 125 -12.76 10.84 -1.52
C LEU A 125 -12.46 9.39 -1.96
N TRP A 126 -13.16 8.39 -1.46
CA TRP A 126 -12.95 7.00 -1.86
C TRP A 126 -13.44 6.66 -3.28
N PRO A 127 -14.60 7.16 -3.74
CA PRO A 127 -15.03 7.00 -5.13
C PRO A 127 -14.01 7.50 -6.15
N TYR A 128 -13.24 8.54 -5.82
CA TYR A 128 -12.13 8.99 -6.67
C TYR A 128 -11.13 7.86 -6.97
N TYR A 129 -10.81 6.99 -6.01
CA TYR A 129 -9.90 5.87 -6.20
C TYR A 129 -10.56 4.65 -6.86
N GLN A 130 -11.87 4.69 -7.12
CA GLN A 130 -12.63 3.56 -7.68
C GLN A 130 -12.42 2.29 -6.85
N SER A 131 -12.56 2.40 -5.53
CA SER A 131 -12.31 1.31 -4.56
C SER A 131 -13.02 0.01 -4.92
N ASP A 132 -14.27 0.09 -5.37
CA ASP A 132 -15.09 -1.09 -5.69
C ASP A 132 -14.51 -1.83 -6.89
N LYS A 133 -14.10 -1.08 -7.92
CA LYS A 133 -13.43 -1.63 -9.11
C LYS A 133 -12.06 -2.19 -8.77
N MET A 134 -11.32 -1.52 -7.89
CA MET A 134 -10.03 -1.99 -7.40
C MET A 134 -10.20 -3.36 -6.73
N ILE A 135 -11.19 -3.53 -5.85
CA ILE A 135 -11.45 -4.79 -5.15
C ILE A 135 -11.92 -5.87 -6.13
N GLU A 136 -12.83 -5.54 -7.06
CA GLU A 136 -13.27 -6.45 -8.12
C GLU A 136 -12.06 -7.02 -8.89
N ILE A 137 -11.10 -6.18 -9.29
CA ILE A 137 -9.89 -6.60 -10.00
C ILE A 137 -8.99 -7.47 -9.11
N ILE A 138 -8.80 -7.09 -7.83
CA ILE A 138 -7.90 -7.81 -6.90
C ILE A 138 -8.42 -9.20 -6.58
N THR A 139 -9.75 -9.36 -6.53
CA THR A 139 -10.45 -10.61 -6.21
C THR A 139 -10.76 -11.47 -7.43
N ASP A 140 -10.51 -10.98 -8.65
CA ASP A 140 -10.84 -11.68 -9.89
C ASP A 140 -10.00 -12.96 -10.04
N ASP A 141 -10.70 -14.10 -10.09
CA ASP A 141 -10.14 -15.44 -10.28
C ASP A 141 -9.26 -15.56 -11.53
N LYS A 142 -9.44 -14.69 -12.55
CA LYS A 142 -8.61 -14.70 -13.76
C LYS A 142 -7.13 -14.46 -13.46
N PHE A 143 -6.82 -13.72 -12.39
CA PHE A 143 -5.45 -13.50 -11.94
C PHE A 143 -4.97 -14.60 -10.99
N MET A 144 -5.88 -15.37 -10.41
CA MET A 144 -5.60 -16.44 -9.45
C MET A 144 -5.51 -17.79 -10.19
N GLN A 145 -4.36 -18.07 -10.81
CA GLN A 145 -4.12 -19.41 -11.33
C GLN A 145 -3.85 -20.37 -10.18
N SER A 146 -4.15 -21.66 -10.38
CA SER A 146 -4.25 -22.72 -9.35
C SER A 146 -3.07 -22.85 -8.38
N ASN A 147 -1.95 -22.19 -8.65
CA ASN A 147 -0.73 -22.18 -7.84
C ASN A 147 0.01 -20.82 -7.86
N ARG A 148 -0.49 -19.77 -8.53
CA ARG A 148 0.20 -18.49 -8.66
C ARG A 148 -0.75 -17.37 -9.04
N THR A 149 -0.58 -16.21 -8.41
CA THR A 149 -1.22 -14.97 -8.85
C THR A 149 -0.39 -14.29 -9.95
N ASP A 150 -1.02 -13.92 -11.05
CA ASP A 150 -0.40 -13.10 -12.10
C ASP A 150 -0.44 -11.62 -11.71
N TRP A 151 0.52 -11.24 -10.86
CA TRP A 151 0.63 -9.88 -10.34
C TRP A 151 0.89 -8.83 -11.41
N GLU A 152 1.56 -9.18 -12.51
CA GLU A 152 1.87 -8.22 -13.57
C GLU A 152 0.63 -7.90 -14.39
N ALA A 153 -0.12 -8.92 -14.81
CA ALA A 153 -1.40 -8.71 -15.49
C ALA A 153 -2.39 -7.93 -14.61
N MET A 154 -2.41 -8.20 -13.30
CA MET A 154 -3.22 -7.43 -12.34
C MET A 154 -2.79 -5.96 -12.28
N ARG A 155 -1.48 -5.67 -12.21
CA ARG A 155 -0.95 -4.29 -12.22
C ARG A 155 -1.34 -3.53 -13.48
N GLU A 156 -1.19 -4.14 -14.65
CA GLU A 156 -1.57 -3.54 -15.92
C GLU A 156 -3.08 -3.27 -15.97
N THR A 157 -3.89 -4.22 -15.49
CA THR A 157 -5.35 -4.07 -15.44
C THR A 157 -5.77 -2.93 -14.50
N LEU A 158 -5.18 -2.85 -13.30
CA LEU A 158 -5.43 -1.75 -12.36
C LEU A 158 -5.07 -0.39 -13.01
N LEU A 159 -3.89 -0.28 -13.63
CA LEU A 159 -3.50 0.97 -14.30
C LEU A 159 -4.47 1.34 -15.42
N ASN A 160 -4.96 0.37 -16.19
CA ASN A 160 -5.84 0.63 -17.32
C ASN A 160 -7.29 0.93 -16.92
N GLU A 161 -7.81 0.29 -15.86
CA GLU A 161 -9.21 0.41 -15.46
C GLU A 161 -9.47 1.49 -14.40
N ILE A 162 -8.51 1.77 -13.51
CA ILE A 162 -8.66 2.76 -12.44
C ILE A 162 -7.64 3.92 -12.53
N SER A 163 -6.86 3.97 -13.61
CA SER A 163 -5.87 5.02 -13.90
C SER A 163 -4.84 5.22 -12.78
N THR A 164 -4.56 4.17 -12.00
CA THR A 164 -3.67 4.22 -10.84
C THR A 164 -2.71 3.04 -10.86
N LYS A 165 -1.41 3.34 -10.84
CA LYS A 165 -0.36 2.34 -10.65
C LYS A 165 -0.17 2.09 -9.16
N LEU A 166 -0.86 1.10 -8.61
CA LEU A 166 -0.74 0.74 -7.20
C LEU A 166 0.65 0.17 -6.89
N PHE A 167 1.19 0.54 -5.73
CA PHE A 167 2.32 -0.18 -5.16
C PHE A 167 1.85 -1.53 -4.63
N PHE A 168 2.76 -2.49 -4.60
CA PHE A 168 2.50 -3.81 -4.03
C PHE A 168 3.38 -4.00 -2.81
N THR A 169 2.80 -4.65 -1.81
CA THR A 169 3.56 -5.16 -0.66
C THR A 169 4.12 -6.54 -1.00
N ALA A 170 4.28 -7.43 -0.01
CA ALA A 170 4.88 -8.73 -0.26
C ALA A 170 4.00 -9.67 -1.13
N ASP A 171 2.69 -9.64 -0.95
CA ASP A 171 1.76 -10.59 -1.58
C ASP A 171 0.38 -10.00 -1.87
N SER A 172 0.27 -8.68 -1.91
CA SER A 172 -0.96 -7.99 -2.32
C SER A 172 -0.66 -6.55 -2.73
N PRO A 173 -1.50 -5.95 -3.60
CA PRO A 173 -1.51 -4.50 -3.78
C PRO A 173 -1.79 -3.78 -2.46
N SER A 174 -1.23 -2.59 -2.29
CA SER A 174 -1.52 -1.68 -1.18
C SER A 174 -2.74 -0.82 -1.52
N GLY A 175 -3.91 -1.44 -1.61
CA GLY A 175 -5.19 -0.74 -1.86
C GLY A 175 -5.74 0.04 -0.68
N ASP A 176 -5.01 0.13 0.44
CA ASP A 176 -5.46 0.85 1.63
C ASP A 176 -5.62 2.36 1.32
N MET A 177 -6.81 2.89 1.59
CA MET A 177 -7.11 4.32 1.52
C MET A 177 -7.22 4.87 2.94
N MET A 178 -6.60 6.01 3.22
CA MET A 178 -6.60 6.60 4.56
C MET A 178 -7.12 8.03 4.56
N GLY A 179 -8.36 8.24 5.03
CA GLY A 179 -8.93 9.56 5.25
C GLY A 179 -8.43 10.18 6.56
N ARG A 180 -8.05 11.47 6.53
CA ARG A 180 -7.52 12.20 7.70
C ARG A 180 -7.93 13.68 7.63
N PRO A 181 -8.22 14.32 8.76
CA PRO A 181 -8.41 15.76 8.75
C PRO A 181 -7.06 16.48 8.61
N GLY A 182 -7.04 17.54 7.81
CA GLY A 182 -5.90 18.45 7.59
C GLY A 182 -5.99 19.68 8.50
N HIS A 183 -5.63 20.84 7.97
CA HIS A 183 -5.60 22.10 8.71
C HIS A 183 -6.91 22.90 8.61
N PHE A 184 -7.08 23.82 9.56
CA PHE A 184 -7.97 24.97 9.43
C PHE A 184 -7.15 26.21 9.11
N LEU A 185 -7.62 27.02 8.17
CA LEU A 185 -7.08 28.35 7.87
C LEU A 185 -8.21 29.37 7.95
N ILE A 186 -8.11 30.30 8.88
CA ILE A 186 -9.15 31.29 9.16
C ILE A 186 -8.69 32.67 8.68
N GLU A 187 -9.54 33.30 7.88
CA GLU A 187 -9.39 34.69 7.42
C GLU A 187 -9.99 35.64 8.47
N ASP A 188 -9.15 36.30 9.26
CA ASP A 188 -9.56 37.24 10.32
C ASP A 188 -8.99 38.64 10.09
N TYR A 189 -9.32 39.22 8.94
CA TYR A 189 -8.84 40.56 8.54
C TYR A 189 -9.40 41.69 9.40
N GLU A 190 -10.56 41.48 10.01
CA GLU A 190 -11.24 42.46 10.87
C GLU A 190 -10.80 42.38 12.34
N ASN A 191 -9.84 41.49 12.67
CA ASN A 191 -9.34 41.28 14.02
C ASN A 191 -10.43 40.92 15.05
N ILE A 192 -11.39 40.10 14.64
CA ILE A 192 -12.49 39.60 15.46
C ILE A 192 -11.96 38.68 16.56
N ILE A 193 -10.91 37.91 16.28
CA ILE A 193 -10.24 37.01 17.22
C ILE A 193 -9.13 37.77 17.93
N SER A 194 -9.20 37.81 19.26
CA SER A 194 -8.15 38.36 20.12
C SER A 194 -6.99 37.39 20.25
N MET A 195 -5.77 37.88 20.05
CA MET A 195 -4.53 37.09 20.19
C MET A 195 -4.17 36.98 21.68
N ASP A 196 -4.68 35.92 22.32
CA ASP A 196 -4.30 35.54 23.68
C ASP A 196 -3.10 34.56 23.66
N SER A 197 -2.75 34.00 24.82
CA SER A 197 -1.63 33.07 24.95
C SER A 197 -1.80 31.74 24.17
N LYS A 198 -2.95 31.50 23.53
CA LYS A 198 -3.19 30.30 22.71
C LYS A 198 -2.73 30.50 21.27
N TRP A 199 -2.46 31.73 20.84
CA TRP A 199 -2.02 32.05 19.50
C TRP A 199 -0.54 32.42 19.53
N ILE A 200 0.25 31.71 18.75
CA ILE A 200 1.67 31.99 18.58
C ILE A 200 1.82 32.64 17.21
N ASP A 201 2.50 33.77 17.17
CA ASP A 201 2.85 34.45 15.92
C ASP A 201 3.92 33.65 15.18
N ILE A 202 3.68 33.38 13.91
CA ILE A 202 4.57 32.60 13.05
C ILE A 202 5.04 33.38 11.83
N GLY A 203 4.62 34.65 11.68
CA GLY A 203 5.18 35.54 10.66
C GLY A 203 6.55 36.06 11.07
N SER A 204 7.43 36.34 10.10
CA SER A 204 8.69 37.05 10.36
C SER A 204 8.43 38.51 10.77
N HIS A 205 7.35 39.10 10.25
CA HIS A 205 6.83 40.39 10.67
C HIS A 205 5.67 40.18 11.63
N GLU A 206 5.74 40.87 12.77
CA GLU A 206 4.75 40.70 13.84
C GLU A 206 3.31 40.96 13.35
N LYS A 207 2.40 40.13 13.86
CA LYS A 207 0.94 40.23 13.76
C LYS A 207 0.31 39.87 12.43
N GLN A 208 1.00 39.11 11.60
CA GLN A 208 0.51 38.72 10.27
C GLN A 208 -0.22 37.38 10.27
N VAL A 209 0.43 36.34 10.77
CA VAL A 209 -0.04 34.94 10.70
C VAL A 209 0.20 34.26 12.04
N TYR A 210 -0.80 33.54 12.52
CA TYR A 210 -0.74 32.87 13.81
C TYR A 210 -1.09 31.40 13.66
N HIS A 211 -0.49 30.57 14.51
CA HIS A 211 -0.92 29.18 14.70
C HIS A 211 -1.36 28.95 16.15
N ASN A 212 -2.31 28.04 16.33
CA ASN A 212 -2.81 27.70 17.67
C ASN A 212 -1.81 26.80 18.41
N ALA A 213 -1.47 27.16 19.64
CA ALA A 213 -0.50 26.45 20.46
C ALA A 213 -0.94 25.03 20.85
N LEU A 214 -2.25 24.79 21.00
CA LEU A 214 -2.82 23.49 21.37
C LEU A 214 -3.27 22.71 20.13
N ASN A 215 -4.04 23.35 19.27
CA ASN A 215 -4.52 22.78 18.01
C ASN A 215 -3.58 23.20 16.88
N THR A 216 -2.38 22.64 16.85
CA THR A 216 -1.26 23.08 15.98
C THR A 216 -1.52 23.04 14.46
N ARG A 217 -2.70 22.59 14.03
CA ARG A 217 -3.19 22.59 12.65
C ARG A 217 -4.28 23.63 12.41
N THR A 218 -4.40 24.63 13.28
CA THR A 218 -5.34 25.74 13.13
C THR A 218 -4.53 27.02 13.00
N PHE A 219 -4.74 27.72 11.88
CA PHE A 219 -4.02 28.91 11.50
C PHE A 219 -4.98 30.10 11.32
N ILE A 220 -4.49 31.30 11.61
CA ILE A 220 -5.20 32.55 11.37
C ILE A 220 -4.31 33.44 10.51
N VAL A 221 -4.89 34.04 9.49
CA VAL A 221 -4.26 35.10 8.70
C VAL A 221 -5.00 36.41 8.97
N LYS A 222 -4.25 37.44 9.35
CA LYS A 222 -4.76 38.79 9.62
C LYS A 222 -4.65 39.73 8.42
N GLU A 223 -3.83 39.39 7.43
CA GLU A 223 -3.61 40.21 6.23
C GLU A 223 -4.06 39.49 4.96
N LYS A 224 -4.99 40.12 4.22
CA LYS A 224 -5.58 39.51 3.01
C LYS A 224 -4.57 39.22 1.91
N SER A 225 -3.53 40.04 1.77
CA SER A 225 -2.45 39.82 0.79
C SER A 225 -1.71 38.50 1.01
N LEU A 226 -1.59 38.04 2.26
CA LEU A 226 -0.81 36.86 2.62
C LEU A 226 -1.60 35.55 2.52
N PHE A 227 -2.93 35.62 2.39
CA PHE A 227 -3.80 34.45 2.42
C PHE A 227 -3.41 33.41 1.38
N LYS A 228 -3.20 33.83 0.13
CA LYS A 228 -2.91 32.92 -0.98
C LYS A 228 -1.63 32.12 -0.71
N GLU A 229 -0.58 32.78 -0.25
CA GLU A 229 0.70 32.13 0.04
C GLU A 229 0.63 31.23 1.27
N MET A 230 -0.08 31.66 2.32
CA MET A 230 -0.29 30.83 3.48
C MET A 230 -1.09 29.57 3.12
N HIS A 231 -2.14 29.70 2.32
CA HIS A 231 -2.95 28.58 1.87
C HIS A 231 -2.11 27.57 1.06
N HIS A 232 -1.32 28.06 0.09
CA HIS A 232 -0.42 27.20 -0.69
C HIS A 232 0.63 26.50 0.19
N SER A 233 1.26 27.26 1.10
CA SER A 233 2.24 26.72 2.04
C SER A 233 1.65 25.61 2.90
N LEU A 234 0.44 25.81 3.41
CA LEU A 234 -0.22 24.80 4.25
C LEU A 234 -0.63 23.55 3.46
N ILE A 235 -1.05 23.69 2.19
CA ILE A 235 -1.31 22.55 1.31
C ILE A 235 -0.03 21.74 1.12
N GLU A 236 1.11 22.40 0.85
CA GLU A 236 2.40 21.74 0.70
C GLU A 236 2.86 21.05 1.99
N MET A 237 2.75 21.72 3.13
CA MET A 237 3.10 21.17 4.44
C MET A 237 2.27 19.92 4.81
N GLU A 238 0.96 19.93 4.49
CA GLU A 238 0.05 18.80 4.71
C GLU A 238 0.34 17.66 3.74
N MET A 239 0.53 17.95 2.45
CA MET A 239 0.95 16.95 1.46
C MET A 239 2.24 16.26 1.92
N ASN A 240 3.26 17.04 2.28
CA ASN A 240 4.54 16.54 2.77
C ASN A 240 4.38 15.70 4.05
N ALA A 241 3.48 16.10 4.97
CA ALA A 241 3.18 15.31 6.16
C ALA A 241 2.52 13.97 5.80
N SER A 242 1.58 14.01 4.86
CA SER A 242 0.82 12.85 4.41
C SER A 242 1.70 11.87 3.67
N LEU A 243 2.57 12.32 2.76
CA LEU A 243 3.53 11.47 2.04
C LEU A 243 4.47 10.73 3.00
N LEU A 244 5.09 11.43 3.96
CA LEU A 244 5.96 10.81 4.97
C LEU A 244 5.23 9.74 5.77
N ARG A 245 4.03 10.07 6.25
CA ARG A 245 3.25 9.15 7.08
C ARG A 245 2.74 7.94 6.29
N SER A 246 2.26 8.15 5.07
CA SER A 246 1.86 7.07 4.16
C SER A 246 3.04 6.17 3.82
N GLY A 247 4.22 6.73 3.60
CA GLY A 247 5.45 5.94 3.42
C GLY A 247 5.74 5.04 4.63
N LEU A 248 5.60 5.58 5.85
CA LEU A 248 5.77 4.80 7.09
C LEU A 248 4.70 3.72 7.25
N ASP A 249 3.43 4.06 6.98
CA ASP A 249 2.30 3.12 7.04
C ASP A 249 2.49 1.98 6.02
N PHE A 250 2.91 2.30 4.80
CA PHE A 250 3.28 1.32 3.78
C PHE A 250 4.43 0.42 4.25
N CYS A 251 5.50 0.98 4.81
CA CYS A 251 6.62 0.20 5.31
C CYS A 251 6.22 -0.76 6.44
N SER A 252 5.39 -0.28 7.39
CA SER A 252 4.85 -1.08 8.49
C SER A 252 3.98 -2.23 7.97
N ASN A 253 3.09 -1.93 7.01
CA ASN A 253 2.28 -2.93 6.33
C ASN A 253 3.15 -3.98 5.62
N PHE A 254 4.19 -3.55 4.90
CA PHE A 254 5.12 -4.43 4.21
C PHE A 254 5.86 -5.36 5.19
N MET A 255 6.42 -4.80 6.28
CA MET A 255 7.07 -5.58 7.33
C MET A 255 6.14 -6.62 7.95
N ARG A 256 4.89 -6.26 8.21
CA ARG A 256 3.87 -7.19 8.71
C ARG A 256 3.65 -8.36 7.73
N ARG A 257 3.58 -8.08 6.42
CA ARG A 257 3.43 -9.12 5.38
C ARG A 257 4.65 -10.03 5.30
N ILE A 258 5.87 -9.50 5.43
CA ILE A 258 7.09 -10.33 5.55
C ILE A 258 7.02 -11.22 6.78
N ASN A 259 6.68 -10.66 7.95
CA ASN A 259 6.61 -11.41 9.20
C ASN A 259 5.60 -12.58 9.14
N ASN A 260 4.48 -12.40 8.44
CA ASN A 260 3.48 -13.45 8.26
C ASN A 260 4.06 -14.70 7.54
N LYS A 261 5.14 -14.56 6.76
CA LYS A 261 5.80 -15.68 6.06
C LYS A 261 6.79 -16.44 6.95
N VAL A 262 7.29 -15.83 8.03
CA VAL A 262 8.38 -16.38 8.86
C VAL A 262 8.01 -17.69 9.56
N ALA A 263 6.82 -17.77 10.13
CA ALA A 263 6.38 -18.97 10.87
C ALA A 263 6.34 -20.21 9.97
N GLU A 264 5.91 -20.02 8.72
CA GLU A 264 5.78 -21.06 7.72
C GLU A 264 7.14 -21.56 7.24
N ILE A 265 8.06 -20.65 6.94
CA ILE A 265 9.45 -20.99 6.58
C ILE A 265 10.11 -21.77 7.73
N ARG A 266 9.97 -21.30 8.97
CA ARG A 266 10.52 -21.99 10.16
C ARG A 266 9.99 -23.41 10.29
N LYS A 267 8.68 -23.63 10.06
CA LYS A 267 8.06 -24.96 10.10
C LYS A 267 8.64 -25.89 9.02
N ASN A 268 8.86 -25.38 7.81
CA ASN A 268 9.45 -26.17 6.72
C ASN A 268 10.92 -26.53 7.00
N ILE A 269 11.71 -25.62 7.59
CA ILE A 269 13.09 -25.93 8.04
C ILE A 269 13.07 -27.01 9.13
N ALA A 270 12.26 -26.82 10.18
CA ALA A 270 12.26 -27.68 11.37
C ALA A 270 11.77 -29.12 11.09
N THR A 271 10.92 -29.29 10.08
CA THR A 271 10.39 -30.61 9.70
C THR A 271 11.22 -31.31 8.62
N SER A 272 12.42 -30.78 8.31
CA SER A 272 13.28 -31.26 7.21
C SER A 272 12.48 -31.48 5.93
N HIS A 273 11.57 -30.55 5.63
CA HIS A 273 10.65 -30.74 4.51
C HIS A 273 11.46 -30.74 3.20
N ASP A 274 11.73 -31.92 2.66
CA ASP A 274 12.36 -32.18 1.34
C ASP A 274 11.50 -31.71 0.16
N ASN A 275 10.53 -30.82 0.41
CA ASN A 275 9.66 -30.29 -0.62
C ASN A 275 10.45 -29.28 -1.49
N LYS A 276 11.15 -29.79 -2.49
CA LYS A 276 11.91 -29.01 -3.48
C LYS A 276 11.04 -27.97 -4.20
N PHE A 277 9.75 -28.25 -4.36
CA PHE A 277 8.81 -27.32 -4.99
C PHE A 277 8.58 -26.09 -4.08
N TYR A 278 8.43 -26.30 -2.77
CA TYR A 278 8.27 -25.22 -1.81
C TYR A 278 9.45 -24.24 -1.84
N TRP A 279 10.69 -24.73 -1.76
CA TRP A 279 11.89 -23.88 -1.74
C TRP A 279 12.05 -23.08 -3.04
N LYS A 280 11.73 -23.70 -4.18
CA LYS A 280 11.71 -23.02 -5.48
C LYS A 280 10.68 -21.89 -5.54
N GLU A 281 9.46 -22.14 -5.06
CA GLU A 281 8.41 -21.11 -5.03
C GLU A 281 8.71 -20.02 -4.00
N LEU A 282 9.29 -20.36 -2.84
CA LEU A 282 9.75 -19.37 -1.86
C LEU A 282 10.74 -18.39 -2.48
N LYS A 283 11.78 -18.88 -3.16
CA LYS A 283 12.78 -18.03 -3.83
C LYS A 283 12.14 -17.06 -4.82
N LYS A 284 11.32 -17.61 -5.72
CA LYS A 284 10.61 -16.82 -6.72
C LYS A 284 9.69 -15.77 -6.08
N ASN A 285 9.02 -16.11 -4.99
CA ASN A 285 8.19 -15.16 -4.26
C ASN A 285 9.05 -14.06 -3.62
N VAL A 286 10.21 -14.39 -3.03
CA VAL A 286 11.12 -13.38 -2.47
C VAL A 286 11.68 -12.45 -3.55
N GLU A 287 12.01 -12.95 -4.74
CA GLU A 287 12.41 -12.13 -5.89
C GLU A 287 11.30 -11.14 -6.29
N ILE A 288 10.04 -11.57 -6.31
CA ILE A 288 8.89 -10.68 -6.57
C ILE A 288 8.75 -9.64 -5.44
N ILE A 289 8.90 -10.04 -4.18
CA ILE A 289 8.85 -9.12 -3.02
C ILE A 289 9.93 -8.03 -3.14
N ASP A 290 11.15 -8.41 -3.52
CA ASP A 290 12.26 -7.47 -3.72
C ASP A 290 11.97 -6.48 -4.86
N LEU A 291 11.43 -6.97 -5.99
CA LEU A 291 11.01 -6.11 -7.11
C LEU A 291 9.88 -5.16 -6.72
N ASN A 292 8.89 -5.62 -5.93
CA ASN A 292 7.82 -4.77 -5.41
C ASN A 292 8.37 -3.65 -4.52
N PHE A 293 9.32 -3.99 -3.63
CA PHE A 293 9.99 -3.00 -2.80
C PHE A 293 10.83 -2.02 -3.64
N LEU A 294 11.55 -2.50 -4.64
CA LEU A 294 12.36 -1.68 -5.53
C LEU A 294 11.51 -0.66 -6.30
N GLU A 295 10.36 -1.07 -6.81
CA GLU A 295 9.41 -0.18 -7.47
C GLU A 295 8.96 0.94 -6.52
N PHE A 296 8.53 0.59 -5.31
CA PHE A 296 8.14 1.57 -4.31
C PHE A 296 9.29 2.52 -3.97
N HIS A 297 10.48 1.96 -3.67
CA HIS A 297 11.65 2.71 -3.26
C HIS A 297 12.11 3.70 -4.34
N THR A 298 12.24 3.24 -5.59
CA THR A 298 12.69 4.08 -6.72
C THR A 298 11.66 5.15 -7.10
N THR A 299 10.38 4.95 -6.81
CA THR A 299 9.32 5.94 -7.04
C THR A 299 9.22 6.95 -5.91
N ALA A 300 9.14 6.48 -4.66
CA ALA A 300 8.79 7.30 -3.51
C ALA A 300 9.99 8.12 -3.03
N VAL A 301 11.20 7.54 -2.97
CA VAL A 301 12.38 8.20 -2.37
C VAL A 301 12.72 9.53 -3.05
N PRO A 302 12.74 9.66 -4.39
CA PRO A 302 12.98 10.96 -5.03
C PRO A 302 11.98 12.04 -4.61
N GLY A 303 10.69 11.69 -4.51
CA GLY A 303 9.64 12.61 -4.07
C GLY A 303 9.71 12.98 -2.58
N LEU A 304 10.55 12.30 -1.80
CA LEU A 304 10.73 12.51 -0.36
C LEU A 304 12.05 13.23 -0.01
N ALA A 305 12.92 13.49 -0.99
CA ALA A 305 14.28 13.99 -0.74
C ALA A 305 14.30 15.38 -0.07
N TYR A 306 13.40 16.28 -0.50
CA TYR A 306 13.37 17.69 -0.07
C TYR A 306 12.19 18.01 0.87
N ILE A 307 11.59 16.99 1.47
CA ILE A 307 10.34 17.11 2.24
C ILE A 307 10.51 17.76 3.63
N ASP A 308 11.75 17.99 4.07
CA ASP A 308 12.09 18.66 5.33
C ASP A 308 12.31 20.17 5.20
N GLU A 309 12.28 20.70 3.97
CA GLU A 309 12.41 22.12 3.69
C GLU A 309 11.06 22.84 3.90
N MET A 310 11.15 24.14 4.19
CA MET A 310 9.96 25.00 4.24
C MET A 310 9.48 25.30 2.83
N PRO A 311 8.16 25.40 2.60
CA PRO A 311 7.63 25.87 1.32
C PRO A 311 8.20 27.23 0.97
N GLU A 312 8.56 27.40 -0.31
CA GLU A 312 9.00 28.70 -0.83
C GLU A 312 7.78 29.62 -1.04
N THR A 313 7.93 30.86 -0.58
CA THR A 313 6.90 31.91 -0.59
C THR A 313 7.52 33.21 -1.10
N LEU A 314 6.73 34.08 -1.73
CA LEU A 314 7.25 35.34 -2.29
C LEU A 314 7.09 36.50 -1.31
N ASP A 315 5.89 36.65 -0.76
CA ASP A 315 5.48 37.77 0.10
C ASP A 315 5.31 37.37 1.58
N LEU A 316 5.20 36.07 1.90
CA LEU A 316 5.07 35.54 3.25
C LEU A 316 6.40 35.01 3.77
N GLU A 317 6.92 35.58 4.85
CA GLU A 317 8.09 35.03 5.54
C GLU A 317 7.68 34.43 6.89
N PHE A 318 8.18 33.24 7.21
CA PHE A 318 7.94 32.60 8.50
C PHE A 318 9.02 32.95 9.53
N SER A 319 8.65 32.96 10.82
CA SER A 319 9.60 33.21 11.90
C SER A 319 10.66 32.10 12.01
N GLU A 320 11.90 32.46 12.37
CA GLU A 320 13.01 31.50 12.50
C GLU A 320 12.67 30.33 13.45
N ASP A 321 11.96 30.62 14.54
CA ASP A 321 11.54 29.61 15.52
C ASP A 321 10.54 28.62 14.93
N PHE A 322 9.58 29.10 14.13
CA PHE A 322 8.62 28.24 13.44
C PHE A 322 9.31 27.37 12.39
N ILE A 323 10.20 27.97 11.57
CA ILE A 323 11.02 27.26 10.57
C ILE A 323 11.81 26.13 11.25
N LYS A 324 12.56 26.47 12.30
CA LYS A 324 13.39 25.52 13.03
C LYS A 324 12.56 24.38 13.65
N HIS A 325 11.40 24.68 14.21
CA HIS A 325 10.53 23.67 14.81
C HIS A 325 9.98 22.69 13.76
N TYR A 326 9.45 23.23 12.66
CA TYR A 326 8.90 22.46 11.55
C TYR A 326 9.97 21.58 10.89
N THR A 327 11.09 22.14 10.47
CA THR A 327 12.17 21.40 9.79
C THR A 327 12.75 20.32 10.68
N LYS A 328 12.92 20.59 11.99
CA LYS A 328 13.37 19.56 12.95
C LYS A 328 12.41 18.38 13.01
N ARG A 329 11.10 18.64 13.03
CA ARG A 329 10.08 17.59 13.06
C ARG A 329 10.07 16.79 11.76
N LYS A 330 10.05 17.46 10.61
CA LYS A 330 10.02 16.82 9.30
C LYS A 330 11.27 15.98 9.03
N ARG A 331 12.45 16.48 9.40
CA ARG A 331 13.70 15.72 9.31
C ARG A 331 13.63 14.43 10.13
N LYS A 332 13.10 14.49 11.35
CA LYS A 332 12.93 13.28 12.19
C LYS A 332 12.01 12.25 11.53
N ASP A 333 10.89 12.69 10.97
CA ASP A 333 9.92 11.82 10.30
C ASP A 333 10.53 11.20 9.01
N ARG A 334 11.30 12.00 8.25
CA ARG A 334 12.05 11.54 7.08
C ARG A 334 13.14 10.52 7.43
N ASP A 335 13.96 10.80 8.43
CA ASP A 335 15.04 9.91 8.86
C ASP A 335 14.47 8.58 9.40
N LEU A 336 13.31 8.63 10.08
CA LEU A 336 12.60 7.43 10.49
C LEU A 336 12.13 6.60 9.29
N LEU A 337 11.61 7.24 8.24
CA LEU A 337 11.19 6.55 7.03
C LEU A 337 12.38 5.88 6.32
N PHE A 338 13.50 6.58 6.15
CA PHE A 338 14.71 5.99 5.58
C PHE A 338 15.22 4.81 6.40
N LYS A 339 15.19 4.90 7.73
CA LYS A 339 15.52 3.77 8.59
C LYS A 339 14.58 2.58 8.35
N CYS A 340 13.27 2.81 8.25
CA CYS A 340 12.31 1.73 7.95
C CYS A 340 12.57 1.08 6.58
N LEU A 341 12.98 1.85 5.57
CA LEU A 341 13.37 1.33 4.25
C LEU A 341 14.62 0.43 4.35
N ASP A 342 15.62 0.82 5.14
CA ASP A 342 16.81 0.00 5.36
C ASP A 342 16.49 -1.31 6.11
N GLU A 343 15.65 -1.23 7.15
CA GLU A 343 15.20 -2.42 7.89
C GLU A 343 14.36 -3.36 7.01
N LEU A 344 13.55 -2.83 6.09
CA LEU A 344 12.83 -3.61 5.10
C LEU A 344 13.77 -4.35 4.15
N LYS A 345 14.78 -3.65 3.62
CA LYS A 345 15.80 -4.25 2.77
C LYS A 345 16.52 -5.40 3.50
N TYR A 346 16.88 -5.18 4.76
CA TYR A 346 17.48 -6.21 5.61
C TYR A 346 16.53 -7.41 5.81
N ALA A 347 15.25 -7.15 6.10
CA ALA A 347 14.25 -8.20 6.30
C ALA A 347 14.03 -9.05 5.04
N ILE A 348 13.95 -8.43 3.86
CA ILE A 348 13.81 -9.13 2.56
C ILE A 348 15.05 -10.00 2.30
N SER A 349 16.25 -9.46 2.54
CA SER A 349 17.49 -10.23 2.38
C SER A 349 17.55 -11.46 3.29
N ASN A 350 17.15 -11.32 4.55
CA ASN A 350 17.05 -12.45 5.47
C ASN A 350 15.99 -13.47 5.07
N LEU A 351 14.86 -13.00 4.52
CA LEU A 351 13.79 -13.88 4.02
C LEU A 351 14.28 -14.78 2.87
N ALA A 352 15.23 -14.30 2.05
CA ALA A 352 15.84 -15.06 0.96
C ALA A 352 16.79 -16.17 1.43
N THR A 353 17.40 -16.02 2.61
CA THR A 353 18.51 -16.88 3.08
C THR A 353 18.15 -18.38 3.09
N PRO A 354 17.00 -18.83 3.64
CA PRO A 354 16.63 -20.24 3.59
C PRO A 354 16.50 -20.81 2.17
N GLY A 355 16.03 -19.98 1.21
CA GLY A 355 15.96 -20.38 -0.19
C GLY A 355 17.34 -20.62 -0.80
N HIS A 356 18.31 -19.74 -0.52
CA HIS A 356 19.69 -19.90 -0.99
C HIS A 356 20.37 -21.16 -0.46
N THR A 357 20.22 -21.47 0.84
CA THR A 357 20.79 -22.68 1.43
C THR A 357 20.24 -23.95 0.78
N HIS A 358 18.94 -24.00 0.46
CA HIS A 358 18.34 -25.16 -0.20
C HIS A 358 18.75 -25.27 -1.69
N ASP A 359 19.02 -24.17 -2.38
CA ASP A 359 19.60 -24.20 -3.74
C ASP A 359 21.00 -24.82 -3.74
N GLU A 360 21.84 -24.53 -2.74
CA GLU A 360 23.15 -25.17 -2.61
C GLU A 360 23.03 -26.69 -2.43
N HIS A 361 22.08 -27.15 -1.60
CA HIS A 361 21.77 -28.57 -1.46
C HIS A 361 21.26 -29.18 -2.78
N LEU A 362 20.40 -28.47 -3.53
CA LEU A 362 19.93 -28.94 -4.83
C LEU A 362 21.07 -29.05 -5.86
N LEU A 363 22.00 -28.10 -5.87
CA LEU A 363 23.20 -28.14 -6.72
C LEU A 363 24.11 -29.32 -6.35
N GLN A 364 24.25 -29.61 -5.06
CA GLN A 364 24.96 -30.79 -4.59
C GLN A 364 24.30 -32.08 -5.08
N GLU A 365 22.98 -32.19 -5.00
CA GLU A 365 22.25 -33.35 -5.54
C GLU A 365 22.37 -33.47 -7.07
N GLU A 366 22.34 -32.38 -7.83
CA GLU A 366 22.60 -32.44 -9.29
C GLU A 366 24.01 -32.95 -9.58
N THR A 367 24.99 -32.57 -8.77
CA THR A 367 26.37 -33.07 -8.86
C THR A 367 26.43 -34.57 -8.53
N GLU A 368 25.68 -35.03 -7.52
CA GLU A 368 25.55 -36.45 -7.19
C GLU A 368 24.91 -37.25 -8.34
N LYS A 369 23.95 -36.68 -9.09
CA LYS A 369 23.42 -37.35 -10.30
C LYS A 369 24.48 -37.55 -11.37
N VAL A 370 25.36 -36.56 -11.57
CA VAL A 370 26.50 -36.71 -12.48
C VAL A 370 27.42 -37.83 -11.99
N HIS A 371 27.67 -37.90 -10.68
CA HIS A 371 28.45 -38.99 -10.09
C HIS A 371 27.80 -40.37 -10.28
N GLU A 372 26.49 -40.49 -10.06
CA GLU A 372 25.74 -41.73 -10.32
C GLU A 372 25.76 -42.11 -11.81
N MET A 373 25.70 -41.13 -12.71
CA MET A 373 25.81 -41.37 -14.16
C MET A 373 27.21 -41.87 -14.52
N LEU A 374 28.26 -41.32 -13.92
CA LEU A 374 29.64 -41.80 -14.06
C LEU A 374 29.80 -43.23 -13.51
N LEU A 375 29.17 -43.53 -12.38
CA LEU A 375 29.16 -44.87 -11.79
C LEU A 375 28.42 -45.88 -12.68
N MET A 376 27.33 -45.47 -13.32
CA MET A 376 26.60 -46.28 -14.30
C MET A 376 27.42 -46.53 -15.58
N ILE A 377 28.10 -45.50 -16.12
CA ILE A 377 29.01 -45.67 -17.26
C ILE A 377 30.12 -46.67 -16.90
N SER A 378 30.64 -46.59 -15.68
CA SER A 378 31.64 -47.54 -15.16
C SER A 378 31.07 -48.96 -15.04
N PHE A 379 29.82 -49.11 -14.60
CA PHE A 379 29.12 -50.40 -14.56
C PHE A 379 28.93 -51.00 -15.96
N ILE A 380 28.51 -50.19 -16.94
CA ILE A 380 28.38 -50.62 -18.34
C ILE A 380 29.75 -51.04 -18.88
N ALA A 381 30.80 -50.27 -18.60
CA ALA A 381 32.17 -50.61 -18.99
C ALA A 381 32.65 -51.95 -18.39
N MET A 382 32.29 -52.26 -17.15
CA MET A 382 32.56 -53.55 -16.48
C MET A 382 31.67 -54.70 -17.00
N ALA A 383 30.46 -54.39 -17.47
CA ALA A 383 29.55 -55.37 -18.04
C ALA A 383 29.98 -55.84 -19.44
N ILE A 384 30.74 -55.02 -20.20
CA ILE A 384 31.24 -55.38 -21.53
C ILE A 384 32.15 -56.63 -21.51
N PRO A 385 33.20 -56.71 -20.65
CA PRO A 385 33.99 -57.94 -20.47
C PRO A 385 33.16 -59.15 -20.04
N SER A 386 32.14 -58.94 -19.20
CA SER A 386 31.22 -60.00 -18.76
C SER A 386 30.37 -60.53 -19.91
N GLY A 387 29.94 -59.66 -20.84
CA GLY A 387 29.30 -60.04 -22.10
C GLY A 387 30.21 -60.91 -22.97
N VAL A 388 31.50 -60.61 -23.04
CA VAL A 388 32.51 -61.44 -23.73
C VAL A 388 32.68 -62.80 -23.04
N ALA A 389 32.72 -62.85 -21.71
CA ALA A 389 32.82 -64.10 -20.95
C ALA A 389 31.59 -65.01 -21.15
N ILE A 390 30.39 -64.44 -21.33
CA ILE A 390 29.16 -65.17 -21.66
C ILE A 390 29.24 -65.81 -23.06
N THR A 391 30.09 -65.32 -23.97
CA THR A 391 30.25 -65.94 -25.30
C THR A 391 31.04 -67.25 -25.31
N THR A 392 31.65 -67.65 -24.19
CA THR A 392 32.41 -68.91 -24.02
C THR A 392 31.63 -70.14 -24.51
N PRO A 393 32.27 -71.07 -25.26
CA PRO A 393 31.58 -72.16 -25.97
C PRO A 393 30.84 -73.17 -25.07
N ASN A 394 31.17 -73.26 -23.77
CA ASN A 394 30.62 -74.27 -22.86
C ASN A 394 29.28 -73.90 -22.17
N ILE A 395 28.69 -72.73 -22.46
CA ILE A 395 27.43 -72.27 -21.86
C ILE A 395 26.30 -72.38 -22.89
N SER A 396 25.10 -72.84 -22.48
CA SER A 396 23.95 -72.95 -23.38
C SER A 396 23.48 -71.58 -23.87
N ILE A 397 23.04 -71.50 -25.14
CA ILE A 397 22.57 -70.26 -25.78
C ILE A 397 21.39 -69.63 -25.00
N ALA A 398 20.50 -70.44 -24.43
CA ALA A 398 19.38 -69.95 -23.62
C ALA A 398 19.86 -69.17 -22.38
N PHE A 399 20.86 -69.69 -21.66
CA PHE A 399 21.44 -68.98 -20.51
C PHE A 399 22.18 -67.70 -20.94
N LYS A 400 22.81 -67.67 -22.11
CA LYS A 400 23.45 -66.46 -22.66
C LYS A 400 22.44 -65.34 -22.92
N ILE A 401 21.29 -65.67 -23.52
CA ILE A 401 20.22 -64.72 -23.81
C ILE A 401 19.62 -64.17 -22.50
N ILE A 402 19.34 -65.05 -21.53
CA ILE A 402 18.78 -64.63 -20.23
C ILE A 402 19.75 -63.71 -19.48
N ALA A 403 21.05 -64.04 -19.45
CA ALA A 403 22.08 -63.23 -18.80
C ALA A 403 22.24 -61.86 -19.48
N ALA A 404 22.24 -61.81 -20.82
CA ALA A 404 22.30 -60.55 -21.56
C ALA A 404 21.07 -59.67 -21.25
N ILE A 405 19.86 -60.23 -21.27
CA ILE A 405 18.63 -59.51 -20.92
C ILE A 405 18.69 -59.00 -19.48
N ALA A 406 19.17 -59.80 -18.52
CA ALA A 406 19.30 -59.39 -17.13
C ALA A 406 20.29 -58.22 -16.96
N ILE A 407 21.46 -58.28 -17.59
CA ILE A 407 22.49 -57.23 -17.49
C ILE A 407 22.00 -55.91 -18.10
N PHE A 408 21.34 -55.94 -19.27
CA PHE A 408 20.85 -54.72 -19.92
C PHE A 408 19.55 -54.18 -19.30
N SER A 409 18.75 -55.01 -18.65
CA SER A 409 17.49 -54.57 -18.04
C SER A 409 17.68 -53.83 -16.71
N ILE A 410 18.71 -54.16 -15.92
CA ILE A 410 18.96 -53.52 -14.62
C ILE A 410 19.06 -51.98 -14.71
N PRO A 411 19.87 -51.38 -15.61
CA PRO A 411 19.94 -49.92 -15.77
C PRO A 411 18.62 -49.30 -16.24
N ILE A 412 17.89 -49.98 -17.14
CA ILE A 412 16.62 -49.51 -17.70
C ILE A 412 15.54 -49.49 -16.63
N ILE A 413 15.41 -50.57 -15.86
CA ILE A 413 14.45 -50.69 -14.75
C ILE A 413 14.75 -49.63 -13.68
N TYR A 414 16.02 -49.44 -13.31
CA TYR A 414 16.42 -48.40 -12.37
C TYR A 414 15.99 -47.00 -12.83
N PHE A 415 16.20 -46.65 -14.11
CA PHE A 415 15.82 -45.35 -14.64
C PHE A 415 14.30 -45.14 -14.67
N ILE A 416 13.54 -46.15 -15.12
CA ILE A 416 12.07 -46.09 -15.16
C ILE A 416 11.52 -45.96 -13.74
N PHE A 417 12.00 -46.77 -12.80
CA PHE A 417 11.57 -46.71 -11.40
C PHE A 417 11.88 -45.35 -10.78
N ARG A 418 13.10 -44.84 -10.95
CA ARG A 418 13.51 -43.54 -10.40
C ARG A 418 12.78 -42.36 -11.02
N LYS A 419 12.53 -42.37 -12.34
CA LYS A 419 11.72 -41.34 -13.03
C LYS A 419 10.29 -41.33 -12.52
N THR A 420 9.70 -42.53 -12.33
CA THR A 420 8.33 -42.68 -11.83
C THR A 420 8.22 -42.21 -10.37
N GLN A 421 9.16 -42.60 -9.52
CA GLN A 421 9.24 -42.17 -8.13
C GLN A 421 9.36 -40.64 -8.01
N LYS A 422 10.24 -40.00 -8.80
CA LYS A 422 10.39 -38.54 -8.83
C LYS A 422 9.09 -37.83 -9.26
N THR A 423 8.43 -38.34 -10.29
CA THR A 423 7.18 -37.76 -10.79
C THR A 423 6.06 -37.86 -9.76
N LEU A 424 5.95 -39.00 -9.07
CA LEU A 424 4.95 -39.19 -8.01
C LEU A 424 5.24 -38.31 -6.78
N ALA A 425 6.51 -38.22 -6.37
CA ALA A 425 6.93 -37.34 -5.28
C ALA A 425 6.61 -35.88 -5.59
N TYR A 426 6.90 -35.41 -6.80
CA TYR A 426 6.59 -34.05 -7.24
C TYR A 426 5.08 -33.75 -7.21
N LYS A 427 4.24 -34.65 -7.74
CA LYS A 427 2.78 -34.51 -7.68
C LYS A 427 2.25 -34.47 -6.24
N ARG A 428 2.81 -35.29 -5.35
CA ARG A 428 2.45 -35.30 -3.92
C ARG A 428 2.83 -33.98 -3.25
N ASN A 429 4.01 -33.46 -3.55
CA ASN A 429 4.51 -32.19 -3.02
C ASN A 429 3.63 -31.01 -3.45
N ILE A 430 3.20 -30.96 -4.72
CA ILE A 430 2.24 -29.96 -5.20
C ILE A 430 0.91 -30.07 -4.43
N LYS A 431 0.35 -31.27 -4.31
CA LYS A 431 -0.93 -31.46 -3.61
C LYS A 431 -0.86 -31.01 -2.15
N SER A 432 0.23 -31.33 -1.46
CA SER A 432 0.45 -30.91 -0.08
C SER A 432 0.54 -29.40 0.06
N GLU A 433 1.21 -28.74 -0.89
CA GLU A 433 1.37 -27.29 -0.92
C GLU A 433 0.03 -26.58 -1.18
N LEU A 434 -0.78 -27.07 -2.13
CA LEU A 434 -2.10 -26.51 -2.42
C LEU A 434 -3.06 -26.63 -1.22
N GLN A 435 -3.05 -27.77 -0.53
CA GLN A 435 -3.88 -27.96 0.67
C GLN A 435 -3.46 -27.00 1.79
N ARG A 436 -2.17 -26.68 1.90
CA ARG A 436 -1.66 -25.72 2.87
C ARG A 436 -2.18 -24.32 2.58
N GLN A 437 -2.02 -23.85 1.34
CA GLN A 437 -2.47 -22.52 0.91
C GLN A 437 -3.98 -22.34 1.17
N TYR A 438 -4.78 -23.37 0.91
CA TYR A 438 -6.21 -23.35 1.22
C TYR A 438 -6.51 -23.11 2.71
N ASN A 439 -5.79 -23.78 3.61
CA ASN A 439 -6.00 -23.62 5.04
C ASN A 439 -5.61 -22.21 5.53
N ASP A 440 -4.55 -21.63 4.96
CA ASP A 440 -4.11 -20.27 5.32
C ASP A 440 -5.13 -19.20 4.90
N ILE A 441 -5.72 -19.35 3.71
CA ILE A 441 -6.82 -18.52 3.22
C ILE A 441 -8.04 -18.64 4.14
N SER A 442 -8.37 -19.85 4.59
CA SER A 442 -9.47 -20.05 5.54
C SER A 442 -9.23 -19.34 6.88
N ALA A 443 -8.00 -19.32 7.38
CA ALA A 443 -7.64 -18.64 8.61
C ALA A 443 -7.66 -17.11 8.49
N SER A 444 -7.35 -16.54 7.32
CA SER A 444 -7.46 -15.08 7.10
C SER A 444 -8.91 -14.60 7.16
N LEU A 445 -9.84 -15.35 6.57
CA LEU A 445 -11.28 -15.04 6.63
C LEU A 445 -11.81 -14.97 8.07
N GLY A 446 -11.23 -15.74 8.99
CA GLY A 446 -11.56 -15.66 10.42
C GLY A 446 -11.15 -14.33 11.06
N ARG A 447 -10.00 -13.77 10.68
CA ARG A 447 -9.49 -12.49 11.20
C ARG A 447 -10.28 -11.30 10.68
N ASP A 448 -10.76 -11.35 9.45
CA ASP A 448 -11.55 -10.26 8.87
C ASP A 448 -12.92 -10.13 9.57
N LYS A 449 -13.51 -11.26 10.00
CA LYS A 449 -14.71 -11.26 10.86
C LYS A 449 -14.47 -10.63 12.24
N GLU A 450 -13.28 -10.76 12.81
CA GLU A 450 -12.94 -10.11 14.09
C GLU A 450 -12.75 -8.60 13.94
N ARG A 451 -12.19 -8.16 12.80
CA ARG A 451 -12.07 -6.72 12.48
C ARG A 451 -13.43 -6.07 12.35
N GLN A 452 -14.37 -6.72 11.67
CA GLN A 452 -15.75 -6.23 11.55
C GLN A 452 -16.40 -6.03 12.94
N LYS A 453 -16.31 -7.04 13.82
CA LYS A 453 -16.80 -6.93 15.21
C LYS A 453 -16.17 -5.78 15.99
N THR A 454 -14.88 -5.53 15.75
CA THR A 454 -14.16 -4.44 16.42
C THR A 454 -14.69 -3.08 15.95
N LEU A 455 -14.90 -2.90 14.65
CA LEU A 455 -15.48 -1.69 14.07
C LEU A 455 -16.88 -1.41 14.61
N ASP A 456 -17.74 -2.44 14.65
CA ASP A 456 -19.10 -2.34 15.17
C ASP A 456 -19.13 -1.85 16.62
N SER A 457 -18.13 -2.23 17.42
CA SER A 457 -18.02 -1.85 18.83
C SER A 457 -17.54 -0.42 19.11
N MET A 458 -17.10 0.34 18.09
CA MET A 458 -16.55 1.69 18.29
C MET A 458 -17.65 2.75 18.44
N GLU A 459 -18.04 3.09 19.67
CA GLU A 459 -19.12 4.07 19.93
C GLU A 459 -18.82 5.49 19.42
N GLU A 460 -17.55 5.88 19.29
CA GLU A 460 -17.16 7.25 18.92
C GLU A 460 -17.27 7.56 17.42
N LEU A 461 -17.35 6.53 16.56
CA LEU A 461 -17.40 6.72 15.10
C LEU A 461 -18.84 6.90 14.61
N PRO A 462 -19.10 7.82 13.66
CA PRO A 462 -20.42 7.96 13.06
C PRO A 462 -20.86 6.70 12.31
N GLU A 463 -22.15 6.36 12.40
CA GLU A 463 -22.70 5.12 11.83
C GLU A 463 -22.63 5.06 10.30
N ASP A 464 -22.81 6.19 9.62
CA ASP A 464 -22.66 6.31 8.17
C ASP A 464 -21.21 6.08 7.70
N LEU A 465 -20.22 6.53 8.49
CA LEU A 465 -18.82 6.22 8.24
C LEU A 465 -18.52 4.73 8.47
N LYS A 466 -19.04 4.14 9.56
CA LYS A 466 -18.90 2.70 9.82
C LYS A 466 -19.52 1.86 8.70
N GLN A 467 -20.70 2.26 8.23
CA GLN A 467 -21.39 1.58 7.14
C GLN A 467 -20.54 1.65 5.86
N GLY A 468 -20.03 2.83 5.49
CA GLY A 468 -19.17 2.95 4.31
C GLY A 468 -17.87 2.13 4.40
N ILE A 469 -17.27 2.01 5.60
CA ILE A 469 -16.13 1.09 5.81
C ILE A 469 -16.58 -0.37 5.64
N THR A 470 -17.74 -0.73 6.19
CA THR A 470 -18.28 -2.09 6.14
C THR A 470 -18.62 -2.52 4.73
N ASP A 471 -19.21 -1.63 3.93
CA ASP A 471 -19.56 -1.89 2.52
C ASP A 471 -18.30 -2.25 1.72
N ILE A 472 -17.21 -1.51 1.91
CA ILE A 472 -15.91 -1.82 1.28
C ILE A 472 -15.37 -3.18 1.74
N ILE A 473 -15.46 -3.49 3.04
CA ILE A 473 -15.00 -4.78 3.59
C ILE A 473 -15.83 -5.94 3.02
N GLN A 474 -17.12 -5.75 2.72
CA GLN A 474 -17.99 -6.80 2.19
C GLN A 474 -17.78 -7.09 0.69
N ILE A 475 -17.26 -6.13 -0.07
CA ILE A 475 -16.95 -6.31 -1.50
C ILE A 475 -15.72 -7.22 -1.69
N GLY A 476 -14.77 -7.20 -0.73
CA GLY A 476 -13.54 -8.00 -0.76
C GLY A 476 -13.66 -9.32 0.00
#